data_AF-A0A356BBM3-F1
#
_entry.id   AF-A0A356BBM3-F1
#
_cell.length_a   1.000
_cell.length_b   1.000
_cell.length_c   1.000
_cell.angle_alpha   90.00
_cell.angle_beta   90.00
_cell.angle_gamma   90.00
#
_symmetry.space_group_name_H-M   'P 1'
#
loop_
_entity.id
_entity.type
_entity.pdbx_description
1 polymer ?
#
loop_
_entity_poly.entity_id
_entity_poly.type
_entity_poly.pdbx_seq_one_letter_code
_entity_poly.pdbx_strand_id
1 'polypeptide(L)'
;MSIFEHYKSRYEAAKEEEYTIQEFLALCKSDKSCYASAAERLLLAIGQPELIDTAQDPKLSRLFSNRVIARYPAFSEFYGMEDAIEQIVSYLKHSAQGLEERKQILYLLGPVGGGKSSLAEKLKHLMQQVPIYYLKGSPVYDHPLCLFDVNEDGNILQQEYGIPKRYLRNIMSPWASKRLHEFNGDISQFRVVKKYPSILDQLAIAKTEPGDENNQDIASLVGKVDIRKLEHFAQNDPDAYSYSGALCRANQGLMEFVEMFKAPIKVLHPLLTATQEGNYNGTEGLAALPFDGIILAHSNESEWQTFRNNKNNEAFLDRVYIVKVPYCLRVSEEMRIYQKLLEHSELNTAPCSPGTLISLAQFAVLSRLKAPDNSSIYSKMRVYDGESLKDTDPKAKSYQEYRDYAGVDEGMTGLSTRFAFKILSRVFNFDSTEVAANPVHLFYVLEQQIEREQFPADVAERYL
;
A
#
# COMPACT_ATOMS: atom_id res chain seq x y z
N MET A 1 -22.95 24.85 -8.80
CA MET A 1 -21.63 25.20 -9.36
C MET A 1 -21.45 24.42 -10.64
N SER A 2 -20.98 25.05 -11.71
CA SER A 2 -20.57 24.33 -12.92
C SER A 2 -19.30 23.50 -12.64
N ILE A 3 -19.04 22.47 -13.46
CA ILE A 3 -17.82 21.66 -13.34
C ILE A 3 -16.53 22.50 -13.44
N PHE A 4 -16.56 23.57 -14.23
CA PHE A 4 -15.44 24.50 -14.42
C PHE A 4 -15.18 25.34 -13.18
N GLU A 5 -16.21 25.84 -12.51
CA GLU A 5 -16.09 26.57 -11.25
C GLU A 5 -15.58 25.68 -10.13
N HIS A 6 -16.08 24.44 -10.05
CA HIS A 6 -15.60 23.45 -9.08
C HIS A 6 -14.12 23.11 -9.30
N TYR A 7 -13.71 22.91 -10.56
CA TYR A 7 -12.30 22.66 -10.88
C TYR A 7 -11.41 23.85 -10.52
N LYS A 8 -11.84 25.08 -10.84
CA LYS A 8 -11.10 26.30 -10.51
C LYS A 8 -10.98 26.49 -8.99
N SER A 9 -12.06 26.28 -8.25
CA SER A 9 -12.05 26.32 -6.77
C SER A 9 -11.12 25.27 -6.18
N ARG A 10 -11.12 24.04 -6.69
CA ARG A 10 -10.18 22.98 -6.27
C ARG A 10 -8.72 23.34 -6.56
N TYR A 11 -8.46 23.92 -7.73
CA TYR A 11 -7.12 24.37 -8.11
C TYR A 11 -6.64 25.55 -7.25
N GLU A 12 -7.53 26.50 -6.93
CA GLU A 12 -7.24 27.62 -6.03
C GLU A 12 -7.01 27.16 -4.59
N ALA A 13 -7.79 26.20 -4.09
CA ALA A 13 -7.58 25.57 -2.79
C ALA A 13 -6.28 24.73 -2.73
N ALA A 14 -5.78 24.29 -3.88
CA ALA A 14 -4.50 23.58 -4.01
C ALA A 14 -3.30 24.52 -4.25
N LYS A 15 -3.51 25.85 -4.31
CA LYS A 15 -2.40 26.81 -4.41
C LYS A 15 -1.53 26.74 -3.16
N GLU A 16 -0.24 26.98 -3.38
CA GLU A 16 0.78 26.97 -2.34
C GLU A 16 0.48 28.06 -1.30
N GLU A 17 0.18 27.63 -0.07
CA GLU A 17 0.18 28.51 1.09
C GLU A 17 1.63 28.63 1.56
N GLU A 18 2.15 29.86 1.61
CA GLU A 18 3.51 30.16 2.01
C GLU A 18 3.55 30.79 3.40
N TYR A 19 4.53 30.36 4.20
CA TYR A 19 4.73 30.78 5.58
C TYR A 19 6.20 31.18 5.79
N THR A 20 6.45 32.13 6.68
CA THR A 20 7.75 32.26 7.36
C THR A 20 7.97 31.09 8.31
N ILE A 21 9.22 30.84 8.72
CA ILE A 21 9.52 29.88 9.80
C ILE A 21 8.75 30.22 11.08
N GLN A 22 8.65 31.50 11.43
CA GLN A 22 7.94 31.95 12.63
C GLN A 22 6.43 31.65 12.57
N GLU A 23 5.79 31.91 11.42
CA GLU A 23 4.37 31.59 11.21
C GLU A 23 4.12 30.08 11.22
N PHE A 24 5.02 29.29 10.61
CA PHE A 24 4.95 27.83 10.67
C PHE A 24 5.06 27.31 12.11
N LEU A 25 6.03 27.79 12.89
CA LEU A 25 6.16 27.38 14.29
C LEU A 25 4.95 27.80 15.12
N ALA A 26 4.38 28.99 14.89
CA ALA A 26 3.15 29.43 15.53
C ALA A 26 1.96 28.51 15.18
N LEU A 27 1.86 28.07 13.92
CA LEU A 27 0.83 27.14 13.46
C LEU A 27 0.93 25.79 14.17
N CYS A 28 2.15 25.26 14.35
CA CYS A 28 2.43 24.01 15.08
C CYS A 28 1.87 23.99 16.51
N LYS A 29 1.69 25.16 17.16
CA LYS A 29 1.07 25.23 18.50
C LYS A 29 -0.39 24.78 18.50
N SER A 30 -1.09 25.09 17.41
CA SER A 30 -2.53 24.85 17.27
C SER A 30 -2.85 23.58 16.49
N ASP A 31 -1.98 23.20 15.55
CA ASP A 31 -2.20 22.07 14.66
C ASP A 31 -0.99 21.13 14.63
N LYS A 32 -1.17 19.96 15.26
CA LYS A 32 -0.15 18.90 15.28
C LYS A 32 0.07 18.24 13.92
N SER A 33 -0.85 18.42 12.96
CA SER A 33 -0.70 17.89 11.61
C SER A 33 0.49 18.50 10.87
N CYS A 34 0.93 19.71 11.29
CA CYS A 34 2.04 20.43 10.69
C CYS A 34 3.38 19.69 10.75
N TYR A 35 3.57 18.88 11.78
CA TYR A 35 4.78 18.08 11.99
C TYR A 35 4.46 16.58 12.11
N ALA A 36 3.29 16.16 11.61
CA ALA A 36 2.93 14.76 11.57
C ALA A 36 3.93 13.96 10.72
N SER A 37 4.24 12.75 11.14
CA SER A 37 4.95 11.76 10.32
C SER A 37 4.06 11.24 9.19
N ALA A 38 4.66 10.57 8.20
CA ALA A 38 3.91 9.91 7.13
C ALA A 38 2.88 8.90 7.66
N ALA A 39 3.19 8.18 8.74
CA ALA A 39 2.28 7.23 9.38
C ALA A 39 1.09 7.94 10.06
N GLU A 40 1.35 9.03 10.79
CA GLU A 40 0.28 9.84 11.40
C GLU A 40 -0.65 10.43 10.34
N ARG A 41 -0.10 10.93 9.22
CA ARG A 41 -0.92 11.42 8.08
C ARG A 41 -1.82 10.33 7.50
N LEU A 42 -1.32 9.12 7.29
CA LEU A 42 -2.15 8.02 6.82
C LEU A 42 -3.23 7.65 7.82
N LEU A 43 -2.94 7.62 9.13
CA LEU A 43 -3.96 7.34 10.14
C LEU A 43 -5.05 8.42 10.16
N LEU A 44 -4.68 9.69 10.01
CA LEU A 44 -5.63 10.80 9.89
C LEU A 44 -6.52 10.62 8.65
N ALA A 45 -5.94 10.25 7.50
CA ALA A 45 -6.69 10.01 6.27
C ALA A 45 -7.57 8.76 6.31
N ILE A 46 -7.11 7.68 6.96
CA ILE A 46 -7.90 6.45 7.16
C ILE A 46 -9.12 6.72 8.06
N GLY A 47 -8.95 7.58 9.07
CA GLY A 47 -10.00 7.95 9.99
C GLY A 47 -10.25 6.93 11.09
N GLN A 48 -11.33 7.14 11.84
CA GLN A 48 -11.71 6.27 12.96
C GLN A 48 -12.40 4.99 12.47
N PRO A 49 -12.14 3.83 13.11
CA PRO A 49 -12.87 2.61 12.81
C PRO A 49 -14.29 2.65 13.36
N GLU A 50 -15.19 2.01 12.63
CA GLU A 50 -16.47 1.55 13.13
C GLU A 50 -16.25 0.23 13.88
N LEU A 51 -16.61 0.19 15.16
CA LEU A 51 -16.51 -1.02 15.98
C LEU A 51 -17.77 -1.87 15.77
N ILE A 52 -17.60 -3.05 15.19
CA ILE A 52 -18.69 -3.98 14.90
C ILE A 52 -18.68 -5.09 15.95
N ASP A 53 -19.72 -5.12 16.78
CA ASP A 53 -20.00 -6.24 17.67
C ASP A 53 -20.54 -7.43 16.86
N THR A 54 -19.67 -8.40 16.58
CA THR A 54 -20.03 -9.55 15.75
C THR A 54 -21.00 -10.51 16.44
N ALA A 55 -21.24 -10.38 17.76
CA ALA A 55 -22.22 -11.19 18.46
C ALA A 55 -23.67 -10.88 18.04
N GLN A 56 -23.92 -9.68 17.51
CA GLN A 56 -25.26 -9.24 17.06
C GLN A 56 -25.68 -9.84 15.71
N ASP A 57 -24.72 -10.34 14.92
CA ASP A 57 -24.95 -10.94 13.61
C ASP A 57 -24.54 -12.41 13.63
N PRO A 58 -25.46 -13.38 13.42
CA PRO A 58 -25.14 -14.80 13.48
C PRO A 58 -24.05 -15.24 12.49
N LYS A 59 -23.95 -14.62 11.31
CA LYS A 59 -22.90 -14.92 10.31
C LYS A 59 -21.55 -14.38 10.80
N LEU A 60 -21.49 -13.12 11.23
CA LEU A 60 -20.24 -12.54 11.74
C LEU A 60 -19.78 -13.22 13.04
N SER A 61 -20.71 -13.58 13.93
CA SER A 61 -20.46 -14.32 15.16
C SER A 61 -19.66 -15.60 14.90
N ARG A 62 -20.05 -16.37 13.88
CA ARG A 62 -19.37 -17.61 13.47
C ARG A 62 -17.99 -17.36 12.86
N LEU A 63 -17.84 -16.28 12.08
CA LEU A 63 -16.58 -15.96 11.39
C LEU A 63 -15.53 -15.36 12.33
N PHE A 64 -15.95 -14.52 13.27
CA PHE A 64 -15.06 -13.73 14.13
C PHE A 64 -15.15 -14.13 15.60
N SER A 65 -15.84 -15.23 15.93
CA SER A 65 -15.94 -15.77 17.30
C SER A 65 -16.44 -14.73 18.32
N ASN A 66 -17.51 -13.99 17.99
CA ASN A 66 -18.10 -12.93 18.82
C ASN A 66 -17.14 -11.80 19.24
N ARG A 67 -16.03 -11.61 18.51
CA ARG A 67 -15.10 -10.50 18.78
C ARG A 67 -15.65 -9.18 18.24
N VAL A 68 -15.25 -8.07 18.86
CA VAL A 68 -15.45 -6.76 18.27
C VAL A 68 -14.37 -6.55 17.21
N ILE A 69 -14.77 -6.27 15.97
CA ILE A 69 -13.84 -6.01 14.87
C ILE A 69 -13.85 -4.53 14.50
N ALA A 70 -12.70 -4.00 14.09
CA ALA A 70 -12.57 -2.64 13.61
C ALA A 70 -12.73 -2.60 12.09
N ARG A 71 -13.78 -1.92 11.60
CA ARG A 71 -14.00 -1.68 10.17
C ARG A 71 -13.65 -0.24 9.83
N TYR A 72 -12.79 -0.05 8.83
CA TYR A 72 -12.36 1.28 8.42
C TYR A 72 -13.12 1.70 7.14
N PRO A 73 -13.96 2.76 7.17
CA PRO A 73 -14.74 3.19 6.01
C PRO A 73 -13.91 3.50 4.77
N ALA A 74 -12.67 3.98 4.97
CA ALA A 74 -11.69 4.20 3.91
C ALA A 74 -11.44 2.96 3.04
N PHE A 75 -11.60 1.75 3.59
CA PHE A 75 -11.39 0.48 2.90
C PHE A 75 -12.70 -0.30 2.65
N SER A 76 -13.85 0.38 2.65
CA SER A 76 -15.18 -0.23 2.45
C SER A 76 -15.31 -1.04 1.14
N GLU A 77 -14.50 -0.72 0.13
CA GLU A 77 -14.51 -1.42 -1.16
C GLU A 77 -13.58 -2.64 -1.22
N PHE A 78 -12.93 -3.01 -0.11
CA PHE A 78 -12.05 -4.18 0.00
C PHE A 78 -12.80 -5.29 0.75
N TYR A 79 -13.26 -6.28 0.00
CA TYR A 79 -14.05 -7.39 0.51
C TYR A 79 -13.14 -8.57 0.89
N GLY A 80 -13.32 -9.11 2.10
CA GLY A 80 -12.53 -10.27 2.55
C GLY A 80 -11.11 -9.97 3.01
N MET A 81 -10.75 -8.70 3.26
CA MET A 81 -9.39 -8.25 3.58
C MET A 81 -9.26 -7.65 4.99
N GLU A 82 -10.19 -7.93 5.90
CA GLU A 82 -10.25 -7.35 7.25
C GLU A 82 -8.93 -7.54 8.01
N ASP A 83 -8.40 -8.76 8.03
CA ASP A 83 -7.14 -9.08 8.73
C ASP A 83 -5.94 -8.31 8.16
N ALA A 84 -5.87 -8.18 6.82
CA ALA A 84 -4.78 -7.47 6.15
C ALA A 84 -4.84 -5.96 6.42
N ILE A 85 -6.04 -5.38 6.38
CA ILE A 85 -6.27 -3.97 6.69
C ILE A 85 -5.95 -3.69 8.16
N GLU A 86 -6.36 -4.57 9.07
CA GLU A 86 -6.05 -4.43 10.50
C GLU A 86 -4.54 -4.46 10.76
N GLN A 87 -3.80 -5.36 10.11
CA GLN A 87 -2.33 -5.40 10.21
C GLN A 87 -1.67 -4.14 9.65
N ILE A 88 -2.13 -3.62 8.51
CA ILE A 88 -1.63 -2.35 7.95
C ILE A 88 -1.88 -1.20 8.92
N VAL A 89 -3.10 -1.10 9.48
CA VAL A 89 -3.42 -0.04 10.44
C VAL A 89 -2.62 -0.20 11.74
N SER A 90 -2.38 -1.44 12.20
CA SER A 90 -1.53 -1.74 13.35
C SER A 90 -0.09 -1.25 13.12
N TYR A 91 0.50 -1.60 11.97
CA TYR A 91 1.81 -1.10 11.54
C TYR A 91 1.86 0.44 11.57
N LEU A 92 0.85 1.11 11.00
CA LEU A 92 0.79 2.57 10.98
C LEU A 92 0.67 3.16 12.40
N LYS A 93 -0.14 2.56 13.28
CA LYS A 93 -0.29 2.99 14.68
C LYS A 93 1.03 2.88 15.45
N HIS A 94 1.72 1.75 15.34
CA HIS A 94 3.00 1.56 16.04
C HIS A 94 4.10 2.46 15.46
N SER A 95 4.12 2.63 14.13
CA SER A 95 5.04 3.56 13.45
C SER A 95 4.81 5.01 13.89
N ALA A 96 3.55 5.46 13.96
CA ALA A 96 3.16 6.78 14.45
C ALA A 96 3.54 7.03 15.92
N GLN A 97 3.59 5.97 16.74
CA GLN A 97 4.06 6.04 18.13
C GLN A 97 5.59 6.12 18.23
N GLY A 98 6.31 5.86 17.14
CA GLY A 98 7.77 5.85 17.07
C GLY A 98 8.40 4.53 17.52
N LEU A 99 7.65 3.42 17.43
CA LEU A 99 8.11 2.05 17.72
C LEU A 99 8.93 1.47 16.55
N GLU A 100 9.29 0.18 16.66
CA GLU A 100 10.23 -0.47 15.73
C GLU A 100 9.68 -0.55 14.29
N GLU A 101 8.36 -0.64 14.12
CA GLU A 101 7.68 -0.66 12.81
C GLU A 101 8.04 0.55 11.94
N ARG A 102 8.38 1.71 12.56
CA ARG A 102 8.88 2.88 11.81
C ARG A 102 10.15 2.57 11.01
N LYS A 103 10.99 1.66 11.49
CA LYS A 103 12.26 1.28 10.86
C LYS A 103 12.12 0.09 9.90
N GLN A 104 10.89 -0.34 9.63
CA GLN A 104 10.60 -1.50 8.80
C GLN A 104 9.88 -1.09 7.52
N ILE A 105 10.15 -1.83 6.45
CA ILE A 105 9.44 -1.75 5.18
C ILE A 105 8.10 -2.49 5.34
N LEU A 106 6.99 -1.82 5.05
CA LEU A 106 5.68 -2.47 4.98
C LEU A 106 5.63 -3.33 3.73
N TYR A 107 5.54 -4.66 3.88
CA TYR A 107 5.60 -5.59 2.76
C TYR A 107 4.32 -6.39 2.61
N LEU A 108 3.64 -6.23 1.47
CA LEU A 108 2.44 -6.99 1.13
C LEU A 108 2.84 -8.27 0.39
N LEU A 109 2.55 -9.42 0.99
CA LEU A 109 2.81 -10.74 0.45
C LEU A 109 1.49 -11.42 0.03
N GLY A 110 1.42 -11.97 -1.17
CA GLY A 110 0.17 -12.57 -1.64
C GLY A 110 0.25 -13.05 -3.08
N PRO A 111 -0.75 -13.80 -3.56
CA PRO A 111 -0.80 -14.24 -4.95
C PRO A 111 -1.04 -13.08 -5.94
N VAL A 112 -0.79 -13.35 -7.22
CA VAL A 112 -1.03 -12.40 -8.30
C VAL A 112 -2.52 -12.11 -8.41
N GLY A 113 -2.92 -10.84 -8.39
CA GLY A 113 -4.34 -10.47 -8.39
C GLY A 113 -5.04 -10.63 -7.04
N GLY A 114 -4.31 -10.85 -5.94
CA GLY A 114 -4.86 -10.84 -4.57
C GLY A 114 -5.20 -9.45 -4.02
N GLY A 115 -5.08 -8.38 -4.81
CA GLY A 115 -5.43 -7.01 -4.39
C GLY A 115 -4.34 -6.21 -3.68
N LYS A 116 -3.09 -6.71 -3.63
CA LYS A 116 -1.93 -5.99 -3.07
C LYS A 116 -1.73 -4.60 -3.69
N SER A 117 -1.68 -4.52 -5.01
CA SER A 117 -1.52 -3.25 -5.72
C SER A 117 -2.72 -2.34 -5.50
N SER A 118 -3.94 -2.89 -5.40
CA SER A 118 -5.13 -2.10 -5.08
C SER A 118 -5.05 -1.47 -3.69
N LEU A 119 -4.53 -2.20 -2.69
CA LEU A 119 -4.24 -1.66 -1.35
C LEU A 119 -3.16 -0.57 -1.41
N ALA A 120 -2.08 -0.80 -2.16
CA ALA A 120 -1.02 0.19 -2.35
C ALA A 120 -1.55 1.49 -3.00
N GLU A 121 -2.35 1.38 -4.05
CA GLU A 121 -3.04 2.52 -4.67
C GLU A 121 -3.96 3.24 -3.67
N LYS A 122 -4.73 2.49 -2.88
CA LYS A 122 -5.60 3.10 -1.86
C LYS A 122 -4.80 3.88 -0.82
N LEU A 123 -3.68 3.35 -0.34
CA LEU A 123 -2.80 4.06 0.61
C LEU A 123 -2.20 5.33 -0.02
N LYS A 124 -1.76 5.28 -1.28
CA LYS A 124 -1.32 6.48 -2.01
C LYS A 124 -2.45 7.51 -2.14
N HIS A 125 -3.67 7.08 -2.46
CA HIS A 125 -4.84 7.97 -2.51
C HIS A 125 -5.15 8.62 -1.16
N LEU A 126 -5.05 7.88 -0.07
CA LEU A 126 -5.23 8.40 1.29
C LEU A 126 -4.12 9.39 1.68
N MET A 127 -2.88 9.13 1.27
CA MET A 127 -1.76 10.06 1.51
C MET A 127 -1.99 11.44 0.90
N GLN A 128 -2.71 11.54 -0.22
CA GLN A 128 -3.05 12.83 -0.87
C GLN A 128 -4.07 13.67 -0.07
N GLN A 129 -4.66 13.15 1.01
CA GLN A 129 -5.71 13.85 1.76
C GLN A 129 -5.19 14.76 2.88
N VAL A 130 -3.94 14.58 3.31
CA VAL A 130 -3.34 15.34 4.41
C VAL A 130 -2.08 16.03 3.89
N PRO A 131 -1.93 17.36 4.06
CA PRO A 131 -0.81 18.09 3.48
C PRO A 131 0.52 17.79 4.19
N ILE A 132 1.62 18.06 3.49
CA ILE A 132 2.97 18.17 4.05
C ILE A 132 3.41 19.63 4.10
N TYR A 133 4.37 19.90 4.97
CA TYR A 133 5.07 21.18 5.05
C TYR A 133 6.53 20.96 4.70
N TYR A 134 7.10 21.79 3.83
CA TYR A 134 8.50 21.67 3.43
C TYR A 134 9.13 23.03 3.10
N LEU A 135 10.46 23.09 3.14
CA LEU A 135 11.21 24.28 2.78
C LEU A 135 11.02 24.60 1.29
N LYS A 136 10.60 25.83 0.98
CA LYS A 136 10.34 26.29 -0.38
C LYS A 136 11.57 26.09 -1.25
N GLY A 137 11.40 25.36 -2.35
CA GLY A 137 12.48 25.05 -3.29
C GLY A 137 13.31 23.81 -2.95
N SER A 138 13.07 23.16 -1.81
CA SER A 138 13.76 21.90 -1.50
C SER A 138 13.39 20.81 -2.50
N PRO A 139 14.37 20.16 -3.14
CA PRO A 139 14.14 19.11 -4.13
C PRO A 139 13.81 17.74 -3.50
N VAL A 140 13.99 17.61 -2.18
CA VAL A 140 13.68 16.40 -1.40
C VAL A 140 12.59 16.65 -0.37
N TYR A 141 11.83 17.75 -0.51
CA TYR A 141 10.76 18.13 0.40
C TYR A 141 11.22 18.15 1.87
N ASP A 142 12.33 18.83 2.16
CA ASP A 142 12.88 18.98 3.52
C ASP A 142 11.82 19.51 4.48
N HIS A 143 11.52 18.76 5.54
CA HIS A 143 10.61 19.22 6.58
C HIS A 143 11.23 20.42 7.31
N PRO A 144 10.49 21.51 7.64
CA PRO A 144 11.08 22.72 8.21
C PRO A 144 11.81 22.49 9.53
N LEU A 145 11.44 21.44 10.27
CA LEU A 145 12.11 21.09 11.53
C LEU A 145 13.55 20.56 11.34
N CYS A 146 14.00 20.28 10.11
CA CYS A 146 15.40 19.90 9.85
C CYS A 146 16.40 21.05 10.11
N LEU A 147 15.91 22.27 10.30
CA LEU A 147 16.73 23.46 10.61
C LEU A 147 17.15 23.53 12.10
N PHE A 148 16.61 22.68 12.96
CA PHE A 148 16.79 22.75 14.41
C PHE A 148 17.50 21.50 14.95
N ASP A 149 18.41 21.70 15.89
CA ASP A 149 19.11 20.60 16.56
C ASP A 149 18.31 20.09 17.77
N VAL A 150 18.26 18.77 17.93
CA VAL A 150 17.49 18.12 19.00
C VAL A 150 18.04 18.42 20.40
N ASN A 151 19.35 18.64 20.53
CA ASN A 151 20.03 18.88 21.80
C ASN A 151 20.02 20.37 22.15
N GLU A 152 20.24 21.24 21.17
CA GLU A 152 20.29 22.69 21.37
C GLU A 152 18.89 23.31 21.44
N ASP A 153 18.04 23.05 20.43
CA ASP A 153 16.75 23.73 20.26
C ASP A 153 15.56 22.93 20.83
N GLY A 154 15.74 21.62 21.04
CA GLY A 154 14.61 20.73 21.35
C GLY A 154 13.86 21.07 22.64
N ASN A 155 14.53 21.64 23.65
CA ASN A 155 13.86 22.12 24.87
C ASN A 155 13.01 23.36 24.59
N ILE A 156 13.53 24.29 23.78
CA ILE A 156 12.88 25.56 23.43
C ILE A 156 11.62 25.25 22.60
N LEU A 157 11.76 24.41 21.57
CA LEU A 157 10.65 24.02 20.71
C LEU A 157 9.53 23.30 21.48
N GLN A 158 9.88 22.47 22.46
CA GLN A 158 8.90 21.79 23.29
C GLN A 158 8.17 22.77 24.24
N GLN A 159 8.88 23.71 24.86
CA GLN A 159 8.30 24.65 25.82
C GLN A 159 7.48 25.75 25.14
N GLU A 160 8.01 26.35 24.07
CA GLU A 160 7.38 27.49 23.42
C GLU A 160 6.33 27.09 22.40
N TYR A 161 6.59 26.02 21.64
CA TYR A 161 5.76 25.61 20.50
C TYR A 161 5.04 24.28 20.70
N GLY A 162 5.29 23.57 21.79
CA GLY A 162 4.66 22.28 22.09
C GLY A 162 5.14 21.12 21.21
N ILE A 163 6.24 21.30 20.45
CA ILE A 163 6.77 20.30 19.53
C ILE A 163 7.64 19.30 20.30
N PRO A 164 7.26 18.02 20.39
CA PRO A 164 8.07 17.04 21.11
C PRO A 164 9.40 16.74 20.40
N LYS A 165 10.47 16.57 21.17
CA LYS A 165 11.82 16.27 20.63
C LYS A 165 11.88 15.08 19.65
N ARG A 166 10.96 14.12 19.76
CA ARG A 166 10.90 12.94 18.88
C ARG A 166 10.70 13.29 17.39
N TYR A 167 10.22 14.50 17.09
CA TYR A 167 10.03 14.99 15.72
C TYR A 167 11.25 15.73 15.14
N LEU A 168 12.28 16.00 15.95
CA LEU A 168 13.51 16.70 15.55
C LEU A 168 14.62 15.72 15.13
N ARG A 169 14.27 14.70 14.35
CA ARG A 169 15.21 13.63 13.96
C ARG A 169 15.78 13.79 12.55
N ASN A 170 15.16 14.65 11.75
CA ASN A 170 15.46 14.75 10.33
C ASN A 170 16.74 15.57 10.17
N ILE A 171 17.70 15.00 9.45
CA ILE A 171 18.91 15.73 9.06
C ILE A 171 18.57 16.77 7.99
N MET A 172 19.37 17.82 7.93
CA MET A 172 19.29 18.80 6.85
C MET A 172 19.81 18.17 5.55
N SER A 173 19.07 18.31 4.44
CA SER A 173 19.60 17.87 3.15
C SER A 173 20.83 18.69 2.73
N PRO A 174 21.66 18.17 1.81
CA PRO A 174 22.78 18.92 1.25
C PRO A 174 22.32 20.23 0.58
N TRP A 175 21.14 20.23 -0.02
CA TRP A 175 20.53 21.44 -0.59
C TRP A 175 20.23 22.47 0.50
N ALA A 176 19.53 22.07 1.58
CA ALA A 176 19.18 22.98 2.66
C ALA A 176 20.43 23.50 3.39
N SER A 177 21.46 22.67 3.57
CA SER A 177 22.74 23.06 4.15
C SER A 177 23.45 24.12 3.30
N LYS A 178 23.50 23.94 1.97
CA LYS A 178 24.05 24.95 1.06
C LYS A 178 23.31 26.29 1.17
N ARG A 179 21.97 26.26 1.18
CA ARG A 179 21.14 27.47 1.33
C ARG A 179 21.34 28.17 2.68
N LEU A 180 21.48 27.41 3.76
CA LEU A 180 21.77 27.98 5.07
C LEU A 180 23.11 28.74 5.08
N HIS A 181 24.14 28.20 4.43
CA HIS A 181 25.43 28.90 4.27
C HIS A 181 25.29 30.17 3.41
N GLU A 182 24.53 30.12 2.31
CA GLU A 182 24.25 31.30 1.48
C GLU A 182 23.49 32.39 2.26
N PHE A 183 22.63 32.00 3.20
CA PHE A 183 21.91 32.91 4.10
C PHE A 183 22.74 33.33 5.33
N ASN A 184 24.03 32.98 5.40
CA ASN A 184 24.91 33.25 6.54
C ASN A 184 24.34 32.75 7.88
N GLY A 185 23.64 31.62 7.87
CA GLY A 185 23.02 31.03 9.05
C GLY A 185 21.65 31.61 9.44
N ASP A 186 21.14 32.59 8.69
CA ASP A 186 19.84 33.20 8.97
C ASP A 186 18.68 32.33 8.48
N ILE A 187 18.11 31.53 9.39
CA ILE A 187 16.97 30.66 9.09
C ILE A 187 15.70 31.44 8.72
N SER A 188 15.60 32.74 9.03
CA SER A 188 14.41 33.54 8.72
C SER A 188 14.22 33.79 7.22
N GLN A 189 15.27 33.59 6.42
CA GLN A 189 15.21 33.68 4.96
C GLN A 189 14.53 32.45 4.32
N PHE A 190 14.42 31.33 5.03
CA PHE A 190 13.64 30.19 4.56
C PHE A 190 12.14 30.50 4.58
N ARG A 191 11.45 29.98 3.57
CA ARG A 191 9.98 29.95 3.50
C ARG A 191 9.50 28.52 3.58
N VAL A 192 8.34 28.30 4.18
CA VAL A 192 7.67 27.00 4.26
C VAL A 192 6.49 27.00 3.31
N VAL A 193 6.34 25.93 2.55
CA VAL A 193 5.17 25.70 1.69
C VAL A 193 4.36 24.54 2.25
N LYS A 194 3.05 24.75 2.34
CA LYS A 194 2.08 23.68 2.59
C LYS A 194 1.59 23.15 1.24
N LYS A 195 1.66 21.82 1.04
CA LYS A 195 1.22 21.18 -0.19
C LYS A 195 0.66 19.80 0.05
N TYR A 196 -0.38 19.44 -0.69
CA TYR A 196 -0.91 18.08 -0.65
C TYR A 196 0.00 17.14 -1.45
N PRO A 197 0.35 15.96 -0.91
CA PRO A 197 0.99 14.91 -1.68
C PRO A 197 0.21 14.63 -2.97
N SER A 198 0.93 14.27 -4.03
CA SER A 198 0.35 14.09 -5.37
C SER A 198 1.01 12.91 -6.07
N ILE A 199 0.20 11.94 -6.47
CA ILE A 199 0.65 10.80 -7.31
C ILE A 199 1.07 11.33 -8.68
N LEU A 200 0.30 12.26 -9.25
CA LEU A 200 0.50 12.78 -10.60
C LEU A 200 1.77 13.63 -10.70
N ASP A 201 2.00 14.49 -9.71
CA ASP A 201 3.17 15.39 -9.68
C ASP A 201 4.39 14.73 -9.02
N GLN A 202 4.25 13.49 -8.54
CA GLN A 202 5.27 12.75 -7.79
C GLN A 202 5.82 13.55 -6.60
N LEU A 203 4.90 14.13 -5.82
CA LEU A 203 5.19 14.92 -4.64
C LEU A 203 4.85 14.13 -3.39
N ALA A 204 5.85 13.85 -2.56
CA ALA A 204 5.80 12.97 -1.40
C ALA A 204 5.27 11.55 -1.70
N ILE A 205 4.99 11.21 -2.96
CA ILE A 205 4.54 9.90 -3.39
C ILE A 205 5.37 9.52 -4.61
N ALA A 206 6.03 8.37 -4.54
CA ALA A 206 6.79 7.83 -5.66
C ALA A 206 6.52 6.34 -5.82
N LYS A 207 6.63 5.88 -7.06
CA LYS A 207 6.55 4.47 -7.42
C LYS A 207 7.81 4.09 -8.19
N THR A 208 8.40 2.97 -7.83
CA THR A 208 9.55 2.39 -8.50
C THR A 208 9.31 0.91 -8.76
N GLU A 209 9.91 0.40 -9.83
CA GLU A 209 9.82 -0.98 -10.27
C GLU A 209 11.24 -1.48 -10.55
N PRO A 210 11.52 -2.79 -10.45
CA PRO A 210 12.79 -3.35 -10.84
C PRO A 210 13.05 -3.10 -12.33
N GLY A 211 14.25 -2.59 -12.64
CA GLY A 211 14.75 -2.59 -14.02
C GLY A 211 15.32 -3.96 -14.38
N ASP A 212 15.78 -4.11 -15.63
CA ASP A 212 16.52 -5.31 -16.03
C ASP A 212 17.77 -5.49 -15.15
N GLU A 213 18.13 -6.73 -14.79
CA GLU A 213 19.27 -7.05 -13.92
C GLU A 213 20.59 -6.39 -14.38
N ASN A 214 20.75 -6.19 -15.69
CA ASN A 214 21.93 -5.57 -16.30
C ASN A 214 21.92 -4.03 -16.31
N ASN A 215 20.75 -3.41 -16.15
CA ASN A 215 20.54 -1.96 -16.31
C ASN A 215 19.92 -1.30 -15.07
N GLN A 216 19.69 -2.04 -13.99
CA GLN A 216 19.08 -1.47 -12.79
C GLN A 216 20.09 -0.59 -12.04
N ASP A 217 20.00 0.70 -12.32
CA ASP A 217 20.77 1.74 -11.67
C ASP A 217 20.12 2.13 -10.32
N ILE A 218 20.96 2.19 -9.28
CA ILE A 218 20.60 2.69 -7.94
C ILE A 218 20.05 4.13 -8.03
N ALA A 219 20.40 4.87 -9.09
CA ALA A 219 19.89 6.21 -9.35
C ALA A 219 18.35 6.28 -9.44
N SER A 220 17.66 5.19 -9.77
CA SER A 220 16.18 5.16 -9.74
C SER A 220 15.62 5.35 -8.33
N LEU A 221 16.37 4.98 -7.29
CA LEU A 221 16.01 5.18 -5.89
C LEU A 221 16.58 6.47 -5.32
N VAL A 222 17.87 6.72 -5.54
CA VAL A 222 18.60 7.78 -4.81
C VAL A 222 18.83 9.06 -5.62
N GLY A 223 18.71 9.01 -6.95
CA GLY A 223 19.06 10.10 -7.86
C GLY A 223 20.47 9.98 -8.44
N LYS A 224 20.85 10.95 -9.26
CA LYS A 224 22.17 11.00 -9.93
C LYS A 224 22.62 12.41 -10.22
N VAL A 225 23.90 12.61 -10.45
CA VAL A 225 24.45 13.89 -10.91
C VAL A 225 23.94 14.21 -12.32
N ASP A 226 23.51 15.46 -12.54
CA ASP A 226 23.14 15.96 -13.86
C ASP A 226 24.38 16.47 -14.59
N ILE A 227 24.84 15.70 -15.59
CA ILE A 227 26.04 16.01 -16.39
C ILE A 227 25.99 17.43 -16.98
N ARG A 228 24.79 17.93 -17.32
CA ARG A 228 24.61 19.26 -17.92
C ARG A 228 24.93 20.38 -16.93
N LYS A 229 24.83 20.12 -15.64
CA LYS A 229 25.10 21.11 -14.58
C LYS A 229 26.57 21.14 -14.15
N LEU A 230 27.36 20.16 -14.58
CA LEU A 230 28.79 20.07 -14.24
C LEU A 230 29.66 21.17 -14.89
N GLU A 231 29.13 21.89 -15.88
CA GLU A 231 29.79 23.08 -16.41
C GLU A 231 29.80 24.23 -15.38
N HIS A 232 28.81 24.28 -14.49
CA HIS A 232 28.62 25.38 -13.54
C HIS A 232 28.89 25.00 -12.09
N PHE A 233 28.79 23.70 -11.77
CA PHE A 233 28.85 23.19 -10.40
C PHE A 233 29.78 21.98 -10.30
N ALA A 234 30.39 21.79 -9.12
CA ALA A 234 31.19 20.60 -8.85
C ALA A 234 30.31 19.34 -8.80
N GLN A 235 30.91 18.16 -9.00
CA GLN A 235 30.18 16.88 -9.01
C GLN A 235 29.46 16.56 -7.70
N ASN A 236 30.03 16.98 -6.57
CA ASN A 236 29.45 16.84 -5.24
C ASN A 236 28.56 18.02 -4.82
N ASP A 237 28.32 18.99 -5.70
CA ASP A 237 27.47 20.14 -5.40
C ASP A 237 25.98 19.71 -5.43
N PRO A 238 25.20 20.02 -4.38
CA PRO A 238 23.77 19.74 -4.33
C PRO A 238 22.98 20.29 -5.53
N ASP A 239 23.36 21.44 -6.07
CA ASP A 239 22.65 22.04 -7.20
C ASP A 239 22.94 21.31 -8.53
N ALA A 240 24.05 20.56 -8.62
CA ALA A 240 24.35 19.66 -9.74
C ALA A 240 23.58 18.34 -9.69
N TYR A 241 22.96 18.01 -8.56
CA TYR A 241 22.30 16.73 -8.34
C TYR A 241 20.88 16.70 -8.91
N SER A 242 20.54 15.62 -9.60
CA SER A 242 19.18 15.30 -10.04
C SER A 242 18.50 14.43 -8.99
N TYR A 243 17.66 15.06 -8.17
CA TYR A 243 16.82 14.45 -7.13
C TYR A 243 15.60 13.71 -7.71
N SER A 244 15.79 12.98 -8.82
CA SER A 244 14.73 12.24 -9.50
C SER A 244 14.42 10.88 -8.88
N GLY A 245 15.23 10.45 -7.90
CA GLY A 245 15.09 9.15 -7.23
C GLY A 245 13.77 9.02 -6.46
N ALA A 246 13.27 7.79 -6.36
CA ALA A 246 12.02 7.50 -5.66
C ALA A 246 12.07 7.90 -4.17
N LEU A 247 13.20 7.71 -3.48
CA LEU A 247 13.35 8.15 -2.09
C LEU A 247 13.34 9.67 -1.97
N CYS A 248 13.95 10.39 -2.93
CA CYS A 248 13.93 11.86 -2.97
C CYS A 248 12.49 12.38 -3.07
N ARG A 249 11.71 11.79 -3.99
CA ARG A 249 10.35 12.22 -4.30
C ARG A 249 9.31 11.78 -3.30
N ALA A 250 9.57 10.71 -2.56
CA ALA A 250 8.64 10.15 -1.57
C ALA A 250 8.91 10.61 -0.13
N ASN A 251 9.93 11.47 0.10
CA ASN A 251 10.19 11.99 1.43
C ASN A 251 8.93 12.64 2.03
N GLN A 252 8.72 12.45 3.33
CA GLN A 252 7.49 12.80 4.06
C GLN A 252 6.20 12.06 3.64
N GLY A 253 6.22 11.13 2.69
CA GLY A 253 5.01 10.42 2.28
C GLY A 253 5.24 8.93 2.07
N LEU A 254 4.95 8.43 0.87
CA LEU A 254 4.86 7.00 0.58
C LEU A 254 5.65 6.63 -0.68
N MET A 255 6.64 5.75 -0.53
CA MET A 255 7.39 5.15 -1.62
C MET A 255 6.88 3.72 -1.86
N GLU A 256 6.37 3.44 -3.06
CA GLU A 256 6.00 2.08 -3.48
C GLU A 256 7.12 1.42 -4.30
N PHE A 257 7.60 0.27 -3.85
CA PHE A 257 8.50 -0.60 -4.62
C PHE A 257 7.76 -1.87 -5.06
N VAL A 258 7.37 -1.90 -6.33
CA VAL A 258 6.70 -3.05 -6.95
C VAL A 258 7.70 -4.17 -7.17
N GLU A 259 7.34 -5.41 -6.82
CA GLU A 259 8.16 -6.60 -7.06
C GLU A 259 9.62 -6.46 -6.58
N MET A 260 9.79 -5.81 -5.42
CA MET A 260 11.08 -5.39 -4.86
C MET A 260 12.16 -6.49 -4.89
N PHE A 261 11.79 -7.75 -4.66
CA PHE A 261 12.72 -8.87 -4.58
C PHE A 261 13.24 -9.39 -5.92
N LYS A 262 12.77 -8.85 -7.05
CA LYS A 262 13.45 -9.03 -8.35
C LYS A 262 14.69 -8.15 -8.48
N ALA A 263 14.78 -7.07 -7.70
CA ALA A 263 15.93 -6.18 -7.75
C ALA A 263 17.17 -6.81 -7.08
N PRO A 264 18.38 -6.57 -7.59
CA PRO A 264 19.61 -7.00 -6.92
C PRO A 264 19.72 -6.43 -5.51
N ILE A 265 20.24 -7.21 -4.55
CA ILE A 265 20.37 -6.80 -3.14
C ILE A 265 21.08 -5.46 -2.94
N LYS A 266 22.06 -5.14 -3.81
CA LYS A 266 22.80 -3.87 -3.78
C LYS A 266 21.89 -2.64 -3.97
N VAL A 267 20.85 -2.78 -4.79
CA VAL A 267 19.85 -1.74 -5.05
C VAL A 267 18.95 -1.55 -3.83
N LEU A 268 18.80 -2.57 -2.97
CA LEU A 268 17.94 -2.50 -1.80
C LEU A 268 18.62 -1.86 -0.57
N HIS A 269 19.95 -1.77 -0.53
CA HIS A 269 20.68 -1.21 0.61
C HIS A 269 20.27 0.22 1.00
N PRO A 270 20.05 1.16 0.06
CA PRO A 270 19.56 2.50 0.42
C PRO A 270 18.23 2.50 1.17
N LEU A 271 17.38 1.49 0.96
CA LEU A 271 16.10 1.36 1.68
C LEU A 271 16.33 1.05 3.16
N LEU A 272 17.33 0.22 3.46
CA LEU A 272 17.68 -0.15 4.84
C LEU A 272 18.22 1.05 5.61
N THR A 273 19.13 1.83 5.00
CA THR A 273 19.63 3.05 5.64
C THR A 273 18.51 4.06 5.80
N ALA A 274 17.64 4.22 4.80
CA ALA A 274 16.52 5.15 4.85
C ALA A 274 15.56 4.84 6.00
N THR A 275 15.19 3.58 6.21
CA THR A 275 14.30 3.22 7.33
C THR A 275 15.00 3.23 8.68
N GLN A 276 16.29 2.88 8.76
CA GLN A 276 17.01 2.76 10.02
C GLN A 276 17.52 4.10 10.56
N GLU A 277 18.12 4.91 9.69
CA GLU A 277 18.82 6.14 10.05
C GLU A 277 18.02 7.40 9.70
N GLY A 278 16.89 7.26 8.98
CA GLY A 278 16.12 8.39 8.48
C GLY A 278 16.85 9.17 7.38
N ASN A 279 17.86 8.54 6.75
CA ASN A 279 18.63 9.12 5.66
C ASN A 279 19.23 8.03 4.76
N TYR A 280 19.70 8.42 3.57
CA TYR A 280 20.40 7.52 2.66
C TYR A 280 21.47 8.28 1.88
N ASN A 281 22.49 7.57 1.42
CA ASN A 281 23.54 8.18 0.61
C ASN A 281 23.09 8.33 -0.83
N GLY A 282 23.38 9.50 -1.40
CA GLY A 282 23.29 9.72 -2.84
C GLY A 282 24.40 8.99 -3.60
N THR A 283 24.38 9.17 -4.91
CA THR A 283 25.44 8.74 -5.82
C THR A 283 26.59 9.77 -5.84
N GLU A 284 27.77 9.33 -6.30
CA GLU A 284 28.91 10.21 -6.59
C GLU A 284 29.40 11.07 -5.39
N GLY A 285 29.27 10.55 -4.16
CA GLY A 285 29.82 11.19 -2.97
C GLY A 285 29.02 12.38 -2.44
N LEU A 286 27.76 12.55 -2.87
CA LEU A 286 26.83 13.49 -2.24
C LEU A 286 26.61 13.10 -0.77
N ALA A 287 26.55 14.10 0.11
CA ALA A 287 26.19 13.88 1.51
C ALA A 287 24.80 13.25 1.67
N ALA A 288 24.54 12.68 2.86
CA ALA A 288 23.32 11.95 3.16
C ALA A 288 22.06 12.81 2.92
N LEU A 289 21.05 12.20 2.30
CA LEU A 289 19.76 12.79 2.01
C LEU A 289 18.73 12.32 3.05
N PRO A 290 17.91 13.22 3.62
CA PRO A 290 16.90 12.84 4.59
C PRO A 290 15.78 12.02 3.96
N PHE A 291 15.24 11.09 4.74
CA PHE A 291 14.03 10.34 4.40
C PHE A 291 13.20 10.08 5.65
N ASP A 292 12.00 10.64 5.70
CA ASP A 292 11.00 10.44 6.75
C ASP A 292 9.64 10.06 6.15
N GLY A 293 9.67 9.02 5.30
CA GLY A 293 8.50 8.45 4.62
C GLY A 293 8.27 6.98 4.99
N ILE A 294 7.20 6.40 4.45
CA ILE A 294 6.91 4.97 4.52
C ILE A 294 7.40 4.32 3.23
N ILE A 295 8.12 3.20 3.36
CA ILE A 295 8.46 2.33 2.23
C ILE A 295 7.47 1.17 2.23
N LEU A 296 6.69 1.09 1.16
CA LEU A 296 5.74 0.03 0.88
C LEU A 296 6.29 -0.84 -0.25
N ALA A 297 6.44 -2.13 0.00
CA ALA A 297 6.84 -3.09 -1.01
C ALA A 297 5.76 -4.16 -1.19
N HIS A 298 5.70 -4.78 -2.36
CA HIS A 298 4.86 -5.96 -2.57
C HIS A 298 5.48 -6.89 -3.59
N SER A 299 5.28 -8.20 -3.42
CA SER A 299 5.79 -9.21 -4.35
C SER A 299 4.96 -10.50 -4.26
N ASN A 300 5.29 -11.51 -5.05
CA ASN A 300 4.60 -12.80 -5.00
C ASN A 300 5.30 -13.81 -4.06
N GLU A 301 4.65 -14.94 -3.81
CA GLU A 301 5.18 -15.97 -2.90
C GLU A 301 6.48 -16.60 -3.40
N SER A 302 6.60 -16.87 -4.71
CA SER A 302 7.82 -17.47 -5.28
C SER A 302 9.05 -16.57 -5.14
N GLU A 303 8.87 -15.26 -5.31
CA GLU A 303 9.92 -14.25 -5.12
C GLU A 303 10.34 -14.18 -3.66
N TRP A 304 9.36 -14.13 -2.76
CA TRP A 304 9.62 -14.14 -1.32
C TRP A 304 10.38 -15.38 -0.86
N GLN A 305 9.97 -16.57 -1.29
CA GLN A 305 10.64 -17.82 -0.92
C GLN A 305 12.08 -17.86 -1.45
N THR A 306 12.28 -17.45 -2.71
CA THR A 306 13.62 -17.34 -3.30
C THR A 306 14.50 -16.37 -2.52
N PHE A 307 13.96 -15.20 -2.18
CA PHE A 307 14.67 -14.17 -1.44
C PHE A 307 15.02 -14.61 -0.01
N ARG A 308 14.06 -15.21 0.70
CA ARG A 308 14.21 -15.68 2.09
C ARG A 308 15.21 -16.84 2.21
N ASN A 309 15.27 -17.73 1.23
CA ASN A 309 16.18 -18.88 1.25
C ASN A 309 17.65 -18.49 1.00
N ASN A 310 17.91 -17.25 0.54
CA ASN A 310 19.25 -16.76 0.32
C ASN A 310 19.83 -16.14 1.62
N LYS A 311 20.85 -16.79 2.20
CA LYS A 311 21.51 -16.35 3.44
C LYS A 311 22.09 -14.93 3.38
N ASN A 312 22.46 -14.45 2.19
CA ASN A 312 22.99 -13.09 2.04
C ASN A 312 21.93 -12.01 2.33
N ASN A 313 20.64 -12.39 2.34
CA ASN A 313 19.51 -11.49 2.52
C ASN A 313 18.97 -11.47 3.97
N GLU A 314 19.58 -12.23 4.89
CA GLU A 314 19.08 -12.40 6.27
C GLU A 314 18.89 -11.06 6.99
N ALA A 315 19.85 -10.13 6.86
CA ALA A 315 19.76 -8.79 7.45
C ALA A 315 18.57 -7.96 6.94
N PHE A 316 18.05 -8.27 5.75
CA PHE A 316 16.89 -7.60 5.18
C PHE A 316 15.58 -8.12 5.79
N LEU A 317 15.53 -9.41 6.17
CA LEU A 317 14.30 -10.06 6.67
C LEU A 317 13.81 -9.42 7.97
N ASP A 318 14.71 -9.04 8.87
CA ASP A 318 14.36 -8.38 10.14
C ASP A 318 13.81 -6.95 9.94
N ARG A 319 14.02 -6.37 8.75
CA ARG A 319 13.63 -5.00 8.39
C ARG A 319 12.34 -4.94 7.59
N VAL A 320 11.60 -6.05 7.53
CA VAL A 320 10.36 -6.16 6.76
C VAL A 320 9.20 -6.52 7.69
N TYR A 321 8.15 -5.71 7.67
CA TYR A 321 6.88 -6.02 8.30
C TYR A 321 5.96 -6.68 7.28
N ILE A 322 5.74 -7.98 7.42
CA ILE A 322 4.99 -8.78 6.43
C ILE A 322 3.49 -8.71 6.74
N VAL A 323 2.71 -8.26 5.76
CA VAL A 323 1.24 -8.39 5.74
C VAL A 323 0.84 -9.36 4.64
N LYS A 324 0.21 -10.47 5.03
CA LYS A 324 -0.34 -11.44 4.07
C LYS A 324 -1.66 -10.94 3.49
N VAL A 325 -1.79 -10.99 2.17
CA VAL A 325 -2.97 -10.60 1.40
C VAL A 325 -3.42 -11.81 0.55
N PRO A 326 -4.09 -12.80 1.15
CA PRO A 326 -4.61 -13.96 0.43
C PRO A 326 -5.79 -13.56 -0.48
N TYR A 327 -6.19 -14.46 -1.38
CA TYR A 327 -7.46 -14.31 -2.09
C TYR A 327 -8.65 -14.37 -1.14
N CYS A 328 -9.77 -13.76 -1.54
CA CYS A 328 -11.02 -13.88 -0.80
C CYS A 328 -11.48 -15.35 -0.76
N LEU A 329 -11.83 -15.82 0.44
CA LEU A 329 -12.27 -17.19 0.70
C LEU A 329 -13.78 -17.28 1.00
N ARG A 330 -14.50 -16.16 0.89
CA ARG A 330 -15.93 -16.07 1.18
C ARG A 330 -16.69 -15.80 -0.11
N VAL A 331 -17.64 -16.68 -0.43
CA VAL A 331 -18.39 -16.61 -1.69
C VAL A 331 -19.15 -15.30 -1.80
N SER A 332 -19.82 -14.89 -0.73
CA SER A 332 -20.59 -13.63 -0.68
C SER A 332 -19.72 -12.39 -0.90
N GLU A 333 -18.50 -12.37 -0.36
CA GLU A 333 -17.56 -11.27 -0.55
C GLU A 333 -16.91 -11.32 -1.95
N GLU A 334 -16.58 -12.50 -2.49
CA GLU A 334 -16.10 -12.66 -3.86
C GLU A 334 -17.15 -12.20 -4.89
N MET A 335 -18.43 -12.47 -4.66
CA MET A 335 -19.52 -11.94 -5.49
C MET A 335 -19.54 -10.41 -5.50
N ARG A 336 -19.32 -9.76 -4.35
CA ARG A 336 -19.25 -8.30 -4.27
C ARG A 336 -18.07 -7.73 -5.04
N ILE A 337 -16.94 -8.43 -5.06
CA ILE A 337 -15.79 -8.06 -5.92
C ILE A 337 -16.23 -8.03 -7.39
N TYR A 338 -16.99 -9.03 -7.84
CA TYR A 338 -17.48 -9.07 -9.23
C TYR A 338 -18.55 -8.01 -9.49
N GLN A 339 -19.46 -7.75 -8.55
CA GLN A 339 -20.46 -6.69 -8.67
C GLN A 339 -19.80 -5.32 -8.81
N LYS A 340 -18.83 -5.00 -7.95
CA LYS A 340 -18.03 -3.77 -8.05
C LYS A 340 -17.38 -3.64 -9.43
N LEU A 341 -16.79 -4.72 -9.96
CA LEU A 341 -16.18 -4.70 -11.29
C LEU A 341 -17.21 -4.42 -12.39
N LEU A 342 -18.40 -5.02 -12.31
CA LEU A 342 -19.47 -4.80 -13.27
C LEU A 342 -20.01 -3.38 -13.20
N GLU A 343 -20.19 -2.82 -12.00
CA GLU A 343 -20.65 -1.44 -11.77
C GLU A 343 -19.75 -0.40 -12.44
N HIS A 344 -18.43 -0.66 -12.50
CA HIS A 344 -17.44 0.19 -13.16
C HIS A 344 -17.23 -0.12 -14.65
N SER A 345 -18.10 -0.93 -15.26
CA SER A 345 -18.01 -1.33 -16.67
C SER A 345 -19.30 -1.02 -17.43
N GLU A 346 -19.24 -1.06 -18.77
CA GLU A 346 -20.45 -0.97 -19.62
C GLU A 346 -21.40 -2.17 -19.43
N LEU A 347 -20.95 -3.24 -18.76
CA LEU A 347 -21.77 -4.41 -18.47
C LEU A 347 -22.73 -4.20 -17.29
N ASN A 348 -22.66 -3.07 -16.58
CA ASN A 348 -23.54 -2.79 -15.43
C ASN A 348 -25.04 -2.90 -15.78
N THR A 349 -25.41 -2.49 -17.00
CA THR A 349 -26.81 -2.53 -17.47
C THR A 349 -27.16 -3.83 -18.21
N ALA A 350 -26.18 -4.69 -18.46
CA ALA A 350 -26.38 -5.92 -19.22
C ALA A 350 -27.16 -6.95 -18.38
N PRO A 351 -28.13 -7.70 -18.98
CA PRO A 351 -28.82 -8.76 -18.27
C PRO A 351 -27.86 -9.81 -17.73
N CYS A 352 -27.93 -10.06 -16.42
CA CYS A 352 -27.13 -11.08 -15.75
C CYS A 352 -28.05 -11.96 -14.91
N SER A 353 -28.13 -13.24 -15.25
CA SER A 353 -28.88 -14.20 -14.46
C SER A 353 -28.26 -14.33 -13.06
N PRO A 354 -29.06 -14.31 -11.98
CA PRO A 354 -28.54 -14.31 -10.60
C PRO A 354 -27.59 -15.47 -10.28
N GLY A 355 -27.79 -16.62 -10.93
CA GLY A 355 -26.95 -17.81 -10.75
C GLY A 355 -25.51 -17.64 -11.26
N THR A 356 -25.25 -16.71 -12.16
CA THR A 356 -23.95 -16.59 -12.84
C THR A 356 -22.84 -16.18 -11.88
N LEU A 357 -23.06 -15.10 -11.12
CA LEU A 357 -22.03 -14.58 -10.22
C LEU A 357 -21.75 -15.52 -9.06
N ILE A 358 -22.79 -16.16 -8.50
CA ILE A 358 -22.62 -17.11 -7.41
C ILE A 358 -21.89 -18.37 -7.88
N SER A 359 -22.21 -18.92 -9.05
CA SER A 359 -21.52 -20.10 -9.58
C SER A 359 -20.04 -19.82 -9.84
N LEU A 360 -19.71 -18.67 -10.41
CA LEU A 360 -18.31 -18.29 -10.61
C LEU A 360 -17.58 -18.05 -9.28
N ALA A 361 -18.22 -17.38 -8.32
CA ALA A 361 -17.62 -17.12 -7.01
C ALA A 361 -17.37 -18.42 -6.24
N GLN A 362 -18.31 -19.37 -6.29
CA GLN A 362 -18.14 -20.70 -5.72
C GLN A 362 -16.96 -21.43 -6.36
N PHE A 363 -16.90 -21.46 -7.70
CA PHE A 363 -15.80 -22.08 -8.44
C PHE A 363 -14.43 -21.48 -8.06
N ALA A 364 -14.33 -20.14 -8.05
CA ALA A 364 -13.11 -19.43 -7.68
C ALA A 364 -12.71 -19.72 -6.22
N VAL A 365 -13.64 -19.65 -5.26
CA VAL A 365 -13.35 -19.93 -3.84
C VAL A 365 -12.94 -21.39 -3.62
N LEU A 366 -13.64 -22.36 -4.22
CA LEU A 366 -13.28 -23.79 -4.12
C LEU A 366 -11.88 -24.08 -4.65
N SER A 367 -11.44 -23.35 -5.67
CA SER A 367 -10.08 -23.47 -6.21
C SER A 367 -8.98 -23.00 -5.24
N ARG A 368 -9.35 -22.15 -4.25
CA ARG A 368 -8.43 -21.50 -3.28
C ARG A 368 -8.40 -22.20 -1.93
N LEU A 369 -9.42 -23.01 -1.63
CA LEU A 369 -9.54 -23.74 -0.37
C LEU A 369 -8.69 -25.02 -0.40
N LYS A 370 -7.95 -25.24 0.68
CA LYS A 370 -7.28 -26.52 0.92
C LYS A 370 -8.33 -27.58 1.28
N ALA A 371 -8.23 -28.75 0.65
CA ALA A 371 -9.13 -29.86 0.90
C ALA A 371 -9.02 -30.32 2.37
N PRO A 372 -10.14 -30.41 3.11
CA PRO A 372 -10.14 -30.96 4.45
C PRO A 372 -10.19 -32.50 4.44
N ASP A 373 -9.55 -33.15 5.42
CA ASP A 373 -9.49 -34.62 5.46
C ASP A 373 -10.83 -35.28 5.81
N ASN A 374 -11.62 -34.65 6.68
CA ASN A 374 -12.76 -35.29 7.35
C ASN A 374 -14.13 -34.86 6.84
N SER A 375 -14.20 -33.92 5.90
CA SER A 375 -15.46 -33.33 5.42
C SER A 375 -15.39 -32.96 3.93
N SER A 376 -16.51 -32.63 3.31
CA SER A 376 -16.45 -32.14 1.93
C SER A 376 -15.85 -30.72 1.86
N ILE A 377 -15.12 -30.43 0.77
CA ILE A 377 -14.62 -29.07 0.50
C ILE A 377 -15.76 -28.06 0.32
N TYR A 378 -16.90 -28.53 -0.19
CA TYR A 378 -18.11 -27.72 -0.33
C TYR A 378 -18.69 -27.30 1.03
N SER A 379 -18.68 -28.21 2.01
CA SER A 379 -19.07 -27.91 3.40
C SER A 379 -18.14 -26.86 3.99
N LYS A 380 -16.82 -26.99 3.79
CA LYS A 380 -15.85 -25.98 4.22
C LYS A 380 -16.11 -24.60 3.59
N MET A 381 -16.38 -24.53 2.29
CA MET A 381 -16.72 -23.28 1.61
C MET A 381 -17.94 -22.58 2.24
N ARG A 382 -19.02 -23.33 2.51
CA ARG A 382 -20.23 -22.80 3.15
C ARG A 382 -19.97 -22.32 4.58
N VAL A 383 -19.13 -23.02 5.35
CA VAL A 383 -18.71 -22.58 6.69
C VAL A 383 -17.88 -21.29 6.61
N TYR A 384 -17.04 -21.13 5.60
CA TYR A 384 -16.28 -19.89 5.38
C TYR A 384 -17.17 -18.73 4.99
N ASP A 385 -18.28 -18.99 4.29
CA ASP A 385 -19.32 -17.98 4.08
C ASP A 385 -20.22 -17.74 5.30
N GLY A 386 -19.92 -18.40 6.42
CA GLY A 386 -20.59 -18.24 7.71
C GLY A 386 -21.95 -18.93 7.78
N GLU A 387 -22.16 -19.99 7.01
CA GLU A 387 -23.34 -20.86 7.14
C GLU A 387 -23.21 -21.85 8.31
N SER A 388 -24.34 -22.35 8.84
CA SER A 388 -24.35 -23.40 9.85
C SER A 388 -24.72 -24.70 9.16
N LEU A 389 -23.83 -25.69 9.25
CA LEU A 389 -24.03 -27.00 8.63
C LEU A 389 -24.37 -28.10 9.63
N LYS A 390 -24.67 -27.76 10.90
CA LYS A 390 -24.96 -28.75 11.95
C LYS A 390 -26.05 -29.74 11.56
N ASP A 391 -27.05 -29.29 10.81
CA ASP A 391 -28.19 -30.12 10.40
C ASP A 391 -27.98 -30.82 9.04
N THR A 392 -27.05 -30.35 8.20
CA THR A 392 -26.84 -30.84 6.84
C THR A 392 -25.59 -31.71 6.68
N ASP A 393 -24.53 -31.44 7.45
CA ASP A 393 -23.28 -32.19 7.42
C ASP A 393 -22.68 -32.27 8.83
N PRO A 394 -22.92 -33.38 9.57
CA PRO A 394 -22.40 -33.56 10.92
C PRO A 394 -20.87 -33.62 10.99
N LYS A 395 -20.18 -33.87 9.87
CA LYS A 395 -18.72 -33.92 9.80
C LYS A 395 -18.10 -32.53 9.57
N ALA A 396 -18.92 -31.52 9.26
CA ALA A 396 -18.44 -30.16 9.08
C ALA A 396 -17.84 -29.60 10.38
N LYS A 397 -16.69 -28.95 10.26
CA LYS A 397 -15.98 -28.32 11.38
C LYS A 397 -16.34 -26.85 11.51
N SER A 398 -15.98 -26.25 12.65
CA SER A 398 -16.09 -24.81 12.84
C SER A 398 -15.12 -24.05 11.93
N TYR A 399 -15.38 -22.75 11.73
CA TYR A 399 -14.50 -21.88 10.94
C TYR A 399 -13.06 -21.86 11.47
N GLN A 400 -12.88 -21.76 12.79
CA GLN A 400 -11.56 -21.74 13.42
C GLN A 400 -10.81 -23.06 13.21
N GLU A 401 -11.45 -24.20 13.44
CA GLU A 401 -10.83 -25.51 13.20
C GLU A 401 -10.34 -25.65 11.75
N TYR A 402 -11.16 -25.26 10.77
CA TYR A 402 -10.74 -25.33 9.38
C TYR A 402 -9.55 -24.41 9.05
N ARG A 403 -9.51 -23.20 9.61
CA ARG A 403 -8.37 -22.27 9.47
C ARG A 403 -7.10 -22.86 10.09
N ASP A 404 -7.22 -23.45 11.28
CA ASP A 404 -6.10 -24.08 11.97
C ASP A 404 -5.52 -25.26 11.17
N TYR A 405 -6.39 -26.11 10.59
CA TYR A 405 -5.96 -27.23 9.75
C TYR A 405 -5.36 -26.79 8.41
N ALA A 406 -5.90 -25.74 7.79
CA ALA A 406 -5.39 -25.27 6.50
C ALA A 406 -4.04 -24.53 6.62
N GLY A 407 -3.77 -23.97 7.80
CA GLY A 407 -2.55 -23.24 8.10
C GLY A 407 -2.47 -21.87 7.42
N VAL A 408 -1.29 -21.25 7.53
CA VAL A 408 -1.06 -19.83 7.20
C VAL A 408 -1.05 -19.50 5.70
N ASP A 409 -1.11 -20.51 4.83
CA ASP A 409 -1.02 -20.34 3.37
C ASP A 409 -2.36 -20.63 2.66
N GLU A 410 -3.44 -20.76 3.41
CA GLU A 410 -4.77 -20.88 2.82
C GLU A 410 -5.15 -19.61 2.04
N GLY A 411 -5.66 -19.78 0.81
CA GLY A 411 -5.96 -18.67 -0.08
C GLY A 411 -4.76 -18.02 -0.76
N MET A 412 -3.55 -18.58 -0.59
CA MET A 412 -2.34 -18.11 -1.30
C MET A 412 -2.18 -18.76 -2.68
N THR A 413 -3.02 -19.74 -3.01
CA THR A 413 -3.05 -20.45 -4.31
C THR A 413 -4.48 -20.54 -4.84
N GLY A 414 -4.63 -20.98 -6.10
CA GLY A 414 -5.91 -21.09 -6.79
C GLY A 414 -6.15 -19.98 -7.82
N LEU A 415 -7.38 -19.89 -8.30
CA LEU A 415 -7.76 -19.00 -9.39
C LEU A 415 -7.81 -17.54 -8.94
N SER A 416 -7.09 -16.68 -9.67
CA SER A 416 -7.05 -15.25 -9.42
C SER A 416 -8.36 -14.55 -9.74
N THR A 417 -8.60 -13.41 -9.11
CA THR A 417 -9.71 -12.51 -9.49
C THR A 417 -9.61 -12.06 -10.95
N ARG A 418 -8.39 -11.93 -11.50
CA ARG A 418 -8.17 -11.61 -12.93
C ARG A 418 -8.63 -12.74 -13.84
N PHE A 419 -8.42 -14.01 -13.45
CA PHE A 419 -8.97 -15.15 -14.18
C PHE A 419 -10.50 -15.09 -14.21
N ALA A 420 -11.14 -14.91 -13.04
CA ALA A 420 -12.59 -14.81 -12.94
C ALA A 420 -13.17 -13.66 -13.79
N PHE A 421 -12.49 -12.51 -13.84
CA PHE A 421 -12.92 -11.41 -14.71
C PHE A 421 -12.79 -11.78 -16.19
N LYS A 422 -11.68 -12.38 -16.64
CA LYS A 422 -11.58 -12.85 -18.03
C LYS A 422 -12.72 -13.80 -18.41
N ILE A 423 -13.12 -14.68 -17.49
CA ILE A 423 -14.29 -15.55 -17.67
C ILE A 423 -15.56 -14.72 -17.81
N LEU A 424 -15.88 -13.84 -16.84
CA LEU A 424 -17.08 -13.00 -16.90
C LEU A 424 -17.16 -12.20 -18.20
N SER A 425 -16.08 -11.55 -18.59
CA SER A 425 -16.02 -10.77 -19.83
C SER A 425 -16.39 -11.61 -21.05
N ARG A 426 -15.89 -12.86 -21.14
CA ARG A 426 -16.24 -13.78 -22.23
C ARG A 426 -17.67 -14.31 -22.14
N VAL A 427 -18.18 -14.52 -20.93
CA VAL A 427 -19.57 -14.96 -20.73
C VAL A 427 -20.56 -13.89 -21.19
N PHE A 428 -20.32 -12.63 -20.83
CA PHE A 428 -21.14 -11.49 -21.28
C PHE A 428 -21.07 -11.29 -22.80
N ASN A 429 -19.94 -11.63 -23.44
CA ASN A 429 -19.73 -11.50 -24.87
C ASN A 429 -19.77 -12.86 -25.58
N PHE A 430 -20.51 -13.83 -25.03
CA PHE A 430 -20.58 -15.18 -25.59
C PHE A 430 -21.35 -15.20 -26.91
N ASP A 431 -22.47 -14.47 -26.96
CA ASP A 431 -23.26 -14.29 -28.18
C ASP A 431 -22.80 -13.01 -28.91
N SER A 432 -22.71 -13.10 -30.24
CA SER A 432 -22.40 -11.94 -31.10
C SER A 432 -23.52 -10.90 -31.19
N THR A 433 -24.74 -11.28 -30.79
CA THR A 433 -25.96 -10.47 -30.96
C THR A 433 -26.47 -9.86 -29.66
N GLU A 434 -26.13 -10.45 -28.51
CA GLU A 434 -26.59 -10.02 -27.20
C GLU A 434 -25.44 -9.98 -26.19
N VAL A 435 -25.38 -8.89 -25.41
CA VAL A 435 -24.48 -8.79 -24.26
C VAL A 435 -25.26 -9.21 -23.01
N ALA A 436 -25.12 -10.47 -22.61
CA ALA A 436 -25.81 -11.02 -21.45
C ALA A 436 -25.03 -12.20 -20.83
N ALA A 437 -25.24 -12.43 -19.54
CA ALA A 437 -24.55 -13.50 -18.82
C ALA A 437 -25.54 -14.47 -18.16
N ASN A 438 -25.30 -15.77 -18.38
CA ASN A 438 -26.08 -16.84 -17.76
C ASN A 438 -25.17 -18.01 -17.33
N PRO A 439 -25.64 -18.88 -16.41
CA PRO A 439 -24.83 -19.99 -15.90
C PRO A 439 -24.42 -21.01 -16.98
N VAL A 440 -25.23 -21.23 -18.02
CA VAL A 440 -24.92 -22.22 -19.08
C VAL A 440 -23.71 -21.76 -19.89
N HIS A 441 -23.71 -20.49 -20.33
CA HIS A 441 -22.56 -19.89 -21.00
C HIS A 441 -21.33 -19.87 -20.08
N LEU A 442 -21.53 -19.61 -18.78
CA LEU A 442 -20.46 -19.64 -17.79
C LEU A 442 -19.78 -21.01 -17.72
N PHE A 443 -20.53 -22.10 -17.59
CA PHE A 443 -19.95 -23.45 -17.54
C PHE A 443 -19.16 -23.77 -18.81
N TYR A 444 -19.73 -23.49 -19.99
CA TYR A 444 -19.05 -23.73 -21.27
C TYR A 444 -17.76 -22.91 -21.42
N VAL A 445 -17.78 -21.62 -21.05
CA VAL A 445 -16.59 -20.76 -21.10
C VAL A 445 -15.53 -21.19 -20.09
N LEU A 446 -15.94 -21.66 -18.90
CA LEU A 446 -15.03 -22.18 -17.89
C LEU A 446 -14.32 -23.45 -18.38
N GLU A 447 -15.07 -24.43 -18.88
CA GLU A 447 -14.54 -25.69 -19.43
C GLU A 447 -13.49 -25.40 -20.50
N GLN A 448 -13.84 -24.61 -21.52
CA GLN A 448 -12.90 -24.22 -22.57
C GLN A 448 -11.67 -23.47 -22.05
N GLN A 449 -11.83 -22.63 -21.03
CA GLN A 449 -10.70 -21.88 -20.50
C GLN A 449 -9.76 -22.76 -19.68
N ILE A 450 -10.29 -23.73 -18.91
CA ILE A 450 -9.49 -24.69 -18.17
C ILE A 450 -8.64 -25.53 -19.12
N GLU A 451 -9.21 -26.01 -20.22
CA GLU A 451 -8.48 -26.75 -21.25
C GLU A 451 -7.37 -25.90 -21.90
N ARG A 452 -7.62 -24.61 -22.12
CA ARG A 452 -6.65 -23.69 -22.75
C ARG A 452 -5.50 -23.26 -21.84
N GLU A 453 -5.74 -23.14 -20.53
CA GLU A 453 -4.71 -22.70 -19.57
C GLU A 453 -3.65 -23.77 -19.29
N GLN A 454 -3.84 -25.01 -19.77
CA GLN A 454 -2.87 -26.11 -19.63
C GLN A 454 -2.39 -26.29 -18.18
N PHE A 455 -3.33 -26.28 -17.23
CA PHE A 455 -3.03 -26.58 -15.83
C PHE A 455 -2.38 -27.97 -15.69
N PRO A 456 -1.63 -28.22 -14.60
CA PRO A 456 -1.25 -29.57 -14.23
C PRO A 456 -2.46 -30.52 -14.28
N ALA A 457 -2.27 -31.75 -14.76
CA ALA A 457 -3.37 -32.65 -15.10
C ALA A 457 -4.32 -32.90 -13.91
N ASP A 458 -3.77 -33.01 -12.70
CA ASP A 458 -4.51 -33.17 -11.44
C ASP A 458 -5.36 -31.94 -11.11
N VAL A 459 -4.86 -30.74 -11.39
CA VAL A 459 -5.58 -29.47 -11.18
C VAL A 459 -6.68 -29.30 -12.23
N ALA A 460 -6.39 -29.61 -13.49
CA ALA A 460 -7.36 -29.56 -14.58
C ALA A 460 -8.53 -30.52 -14.32
N GLU A 461 -8.24 -31.79 -14.00
CA GLU A 461 -9.25 -32.81 -13.68
C GLU A 461 -10.08 -32.44 -12.45
N ARG A 462 -9.49 -31.76 -11.46
CA ARG A 462 -10.22 -31.27 -10.29
C ARG A 462 -11.15 -30.09 -10.60
N TYR A 463 -10.81 -29.28 -11.61
CA TYR A 463 -11.59 -28.10 -11.99
C TYR A 463 -12.74 -28.43 -12.95
N LEU A 464 -12.57 -29.45 -13.79
CA LEU A 464 -13.63 -30.05 -14.62
C LEU A 464 -14.57 -30.90 -13.74
#